data_AF-A0AAN9MB30-F1
#
_entry.id   AF-A0AAN9MB30-F1
#
_cell.length_a   1.000
_cell.length_b   1.000
_cell.length_c   1.000
_cell.angle_alpha   90.00
_cell.angle_beta   90.00
_cell.angle_gamma   90.00
#
_symmetry.space_group_name_H-M   'P 1'
#
loop_
_entity.id
_entity.type
_entity.pdbx_description
1 polymer ?
#
loop_
_entity_poly.entity_id
_entity_poly.type
_entity_poly.pdbx_seq_one_letter_code
_entity_poly.pdbx_strand_id
1 'polypeptide(L)'
;MWVSTSILGSRVVMVPQSLGSTSIPRKSEGGLMIVCSSRPKKKATSHHMKTRPRKTQPWDINRKPTVYDPLPPLPPDWSVVIPADDSSVAVTSQPPTPST
;
A
#
# COMPACT_ATOMS: atom_id res chain seq x y z
N MET A 1 -42.37 5.73 26.19
CA MET A 1 -42.36 7.20 26.06
C MET A 1 -41.36 7.58 24.98
N TRP A 2 -41.83 7.81 23.75
CA TRP A 2 -41.02 8.38 22.67
C TRP A 2 -41.57 9.77 22.40
N VAL A 3 -40.73 10.79 22.57
CA VAL A 3 -41.08 12.17 22.23
C VAL A 3 -40.45 12.45 20.89
N SER A 4 -41.24 12.30 19.82
CA SER A 4 -40.84 12.75 18.49
C SER A 4 -41.09 14.25 18.39
N THR A 5 -40.04 15.05 18.26
CA THR A 5 -40.18 16.48 17.93
C THR A 5 -39.74 16.69 16.49
N SER A 6 -40.72 16.91 15.61
CA SER A 6 -40.53 17.30 14.21
C SER A 6 -40.43 18.82 14.11
N ILE A 7 -39.39 19.37 13.47
CA ILE A 7 -39.36 20.78 13.07
C ILE A 7 -38.55 20.94 11.77
N LEU A 8 -39.15 21.67 10.82
CA LEU A 8 -38.64 22.16 9.51
C LEU A 8 -38.68 21.10 8.37
N GLY A 9 -39.66 21.11 7.46
CA GLY A 9 -40.43 22.25 6.93
C GLY A 9 -39.66 22.92 5.79
N SER A 10 -39.42 22.20 4.70
CA SER A 10 -39.04 22.79 3.41
C SER A 10 -39.58 21.90 2.29
N ARG A 11 -40.73 22.30 1.73
CA ARG A 11 -41.20 21.81 0.44
C ARG A 11 -40.18 22.23 -0.62
N VAL A 12 -39.34 21.31 -1.07
CA VAL A 12 -38.61 21.47 -2.34
C VAL A 12 -39.56 21.03 -3.45
N VAL A 13 -39.98 21.99 -4.28
CA VAL A 13 -40.64 21.71 -5.56
C VAL A 13 -39.59 21.05 -6.46
N MET A 14 -39.73 19.76 -6.74
CA MET A 14 -38.97 19.11 -7.82
C MET A 14 -39.65 19.42 -9.15
N VAL A 15 -38.96 20.16 -10.01
CA VAL A 15 -39.24 20.20 -11.46
C VAL A 15 -38.56 18.97 -12.08
N PRO A 16 -39.27 18.12 -12.84
CA PRO A 16 -38.64 16.99 -13.51
C PRO A 16 -37.83 17.49 -14.70
N GLN A 17 -36.51 17.33 -14.66
CA GLN A 17 -35.66 17.47 -15.84
C GLN A 17 -35.34 16.08 -16.39
N SER A 18 -35.74 15.91 -17.63
CA SER A 18 -35.69 14.69 -18.44
C SER A 18 -34.28 14.13 -18.63
N LEU A 19 -34.24 12.79 -18.71
CA LEU A 19 -33.25 11.89 -19.32
C LEU A 19 -31.87 12.46 -19.71
N GLY A 20 -30.84 11.86 -19.11
CA GLY A 20 -29.64 11.44 -19.85
C GLY A 20 -28.35 12.22 -19.58
N SER A 21 -27.53 11.75 -18.63
CA SER A 21 -26.14 11.40 -18.93
C SER A 21 -25.51 10.73 -17.70
N THR A 22 -24.94 9.53 -17.92
CA THR A 22 -24.05 8.87 -16.98
C THR A 22 -22.82 9.75 -16.77
N SER A 23 -22.78 10.49 -15.66
CA SER A 23 -21.62 11.34 -15.34
C SER A 23 -20.59 10.57 -14.53
N ILE A 24 -19.50 10.23 -15.22
CA ILE A 24 -18.22 9.85 -14.62
C ILE A 24 -17.83 10.94 -13.60
N PRO A 25 -17.45 10.62 -12.35
CA PRO A 25 -17.00 11.64 -11.42
C PRO A 25 -15.62 12.15 -11.86
N ARG A 26 -15.61 13.20 -12.68
CA ARG A 26 -14.43 14.01 -12.98
C ARG A 26 -14.05 14.72 -11.69
N LYS A 27 -12.93 14.32 -11.07
CA LYS A 27 -12.26 15.11 -10.04
C LYS A 27 -11.90 16.46 -10.66
N SER A 28 -12.71 17.47 -10.35
CA SER A 28 -12.39 18.86 -10.63
C SER A 28 -11.30 19.31 -9.66
N GLU A 29 -10.05 19.21 -10.09
CA GLU A 29 -8.94 19.96 -9.50
C GLU A 29 -9.00 21.39 -10.05
N GLY A 30 -9.84 22.23 -9.43
CA GLY A 30 -10.01 23.62 -9.86
C GLY A 30 -11.28 24.26 -9.31
N GLY A 31 -11.55 24.08 -8.02
CA GLY A 31 -12.72 24.68 -7.39
C GLY A 31 -12.51 26.16 -7.10
N LEU A 32 -13.41 27.01 -7.60
CA LEU A 32 -13.60 28.39 -7.14
C LEU A 32 -13.48 28.45 -5.62
N MET A 33 -12.53 29.23 -5.10
CA MET A 33 -12.29 29.36 -3.67
C MET A 33 -13.45 30.12 -3.03
N ILE A 34 -14.48 29.41 -2.60
CA ILE A 34 -15.55 29.97 -1.77
C ILE A 34 -14.94 30.31 -0.41
N VAL A 35 -14.61 31.59 -0.20
CA VAL A 35 -14.06 32.11 1.06
C VAL A 35 -15.21 32.38 2.02
N CYS A 36 -15.68 31.33 2.69
CA CYS A 36 -16.49 31.45 3.90
C CYS A 36 -15.55 31.40 5.11
N SER A 37 -15.67 32.34 6.06
CA SER A 37 -14.94 32.35 7.34
C SER A 37 -15.19 31.09 8.20
N SER A 38 -16.20 30.31 7.84
CA SER A 38 -16.69 29.13 8.55
C SER A 38 -16.01 27.81 8.16
N ARG A 39 -14.72 27.78 7.80
CA ARG A 39 -14.03 26.49 7.50
C ARG A 39 -13.55 25.83 8.80
N PRO A 40 -14.05 24.63 9.18
CA PRO A 40 -13.63 23.94 10.40
C PRO A 40 -12.16 23.48 10.32
N LYS A 41 -11.43 23.55 11.44
CA LYS A 41 -10.03 23.10 11.54
C LYS A 41 -9.94 21.57 11.60
N LYS A 42 -8.96 20.98 10.91
CA LYS A 42 -8.65 19.55 11.02
C LYS A 42 -7.83 19.30 12.30
N LYS A 43 -8.37 18.51 13.25
CA LYS A 43 -7.73 18.15 14.53
C LYS A 43 -7.81 16.63 14.76
N ALA A 44 -7.12 16.13 15.79
CA ALA A 44 -7.09 14.71 16.17
C ALA A 44 -6.75 13.77 14.99
N THR A 45 -7.39 12.60 14.88
CA THR A 45 -7.16 11.62 13.80
C THR A 45 -7.37 12.20 12.41
N SER A 46 -8.32 13.11 12.27
CA SER A 46 -8.59 13.81 11.02
C SER A 46 -7.32 14.53 10.54
N HIS A 47 -6.58 15.19 11.45
CA HIS A 47 -5.29 15.79 11.16
C HIS A 47 -4.26 14.76 10.70
N HIS A 48 -4.06 13.66 11.45
CA HIS A 48 -3.11 12.59 11.11
C HIS A 48 -3.36 12.01 9.72
N MET A 49 -4.62 11.78 9.36
CA MET A 49 -4.98 11.28 8.04
C MET A 49 -4.59 12.25 6.91
N LYS A 50 -4.58 13.57 7.17
CA LYS A 50 -4.20 14.58 6.16
C LYS A 50 -2.70 14.70 6.02
N THR A 51 -1.99 14.77 7.14
CA THR A 51 -0.57 15.14 7.17
C THR A 51 0.38 13.96 7.16
N ARG A 52 -0.13 12.71 7.25
CA ARG A 52 0.75 11.54 7.21
C ARG A 52 1.62 11.54 5.95
N PRO A 53 2.93 11.28 6.06
CA PRO A 53 3.81 11.15 4.90
C PRO A 53 3.33 10.01 3.98
N ARG A 54 3.28 10.29 2.68
CA ARG A 54 2.91 9.33 1.65
C ARG A 54 3.72 9.62 0.41
N LYS A 55 4.18 8.56 -0.26
CA LYS A 55 4.63 8.66 -1.65
C LYS A 55 3.39 8.85 -2.52
N THR A 56 3.31 9.96 -3.24
CA THR A 56 2.20 10.28 -4.14
C THR A 56 2.55 9.99 -5.59
N GLN A 57 3.84 10.09 -5.93
CA GLN A 57 4.31 9.95 -7.29
C GLN A 57 4.44 8.47 -7.69
N PRO A 58 3.80 8.02 -8.80
CA PRO A 58 3.81 6.61 -9.21
C PRO A 58 5.21 6.04 -9.41
N TRP A 59 6.14 6.85 -9.92
CA TRP A 59 7.52 6.42 -10.17
C TRP A 59 8.27 6.11 -8.86
N ASP A 60 7.98 6.80 -7.76
CA ASP A 60 8.63 6.58 -6.45
C ASP A 60 7.98 5.40 -5.70
N ILE A 61 6.70 5.15 -5.95
CA ILE A 61 5.97 3.99 -5.42
C ILE A 61 6.48 2.69 -6.09
N ASN A 62 6.76 2.73 -7.40
CA ASN A 62 7.11 1.55 -8.18
C ASN A 62 8.60 1.17 -8.15
N ARG A 63 9.43 1.86 -7.34
CA ARG A 63 10.85 1.51 -7.18
C ARG A 63 10.98 0.18 -6.45
N LYS A 64 11.78 -0.73 -7.02
CA LYS A 64 12.13 -2.02 -6.43
C LYS A 64 13.61 -2.03 -6.07
N PRO A 65 14.07 -2.92 -5.18
CA PRO A 65 15.50 -3.13 -4.95
C PRO A 65 16.22 -3.46 -6.26
N THR A 66 17.47 -3.02 -6.38
CA THR A 66 18.33 -3.38 -7.51
C THR A 66 18.63 -4.88 -7.46
N VAL A 67 18.38 -5.57 -8.56
CA VAL A 67 18.73 -6.99 -8.71
C VAL A 67 20.14 -7.07 -9.30
N TYR A 68 21.05 -7.73 -8.59
CA TYR A 68 22.39 -8.03 -9.06
C TYR A 68 22.47 -9.50 -9.49
N ASP A 69 23.41 -9.80 -10.38
CA ASP A 69 23.69 -11.16 -10.78
C ASP A 69 24.22 -11.97 -9.57
N PRO A 70 23.88 -13.27 -9.49
CA PRO A 70 24.36 -14.10 -8.40
C PRO A 70 25.89 -14.20 -8.45
N LEU A 71 26.51 -14.18 -7.28
CA LEU A 71 27.94 -14.38 -7.15
C LEU A 71 28.32 -15.79 -7.66
N PRO A 72 29.51 -15.96 -8.28
CA PRO A 72 30.06 -17.27 -8.53
C PRO A 72 30.19 -18.07 -7.23
N PRO A 73 30.18 -19.42 -7.30
CA PRO A 73 30.31 -20.24 -6.11
C PRO A 73 31.59 -19.89 -5.37
N LEU A 74 31.42 -19.51 -4.11
CA LEU A 74 32.54 -19.16 -3.24
C LEU A 74 33.21 -20.44 -2.74
N PRO A 75 34.54 -20.43 -2.54
CA PRO A 75 35.24 -21.54 -1.90
C PRO A 75 34.75 -21.72 -0.45
N PRO A 76 34.98 -22.88 0.18
CA PRO A 76 34.66 -23.10 1.59
C PRO A 76 35.45 -22.12 2.47
N ASP A 77 34.81 -21.63 3.52
CA ASP A 77 35.40 -20.66 4.45
C ASP A 77 36.67 -21.22 5.15
N TRP A 78 36.71 -22.52 5.39
CA TRP A 78 37.84 -23.23 5.98
C TRP A 78 37.81 -24.72 5.60
N SER A 79 39.00 -25.34 5.53
CA SER A 79 39.16 -26.78 5.27
C SER A 79 39.98 -27.41 6.39
N VAL A 80 39.51 -28.55 6.93
CA VAL A 80 40.31 -29.37 7.84
C VAL A 80 41.28 -30.21 7.01
N VAL A 81 42.58 -29.98 7.19
CA VAL A 81 43.62 -30.85 6.64
C VAL A 81 43.88 -31.94 7.67
N ILE A 82 43.35 -33.15 7.42
CA ILE A 82 43.73 -34.34 8.19
C ILE A 82 45.01 -34.89 7.56
N PRO A 83 46.15 -34.93 8.27
CA PRO A 83 47.35 -35.58 7.76
C PRO A 83 47.05 -37.08 7.56
N ALA A 84 47.43 -37.63 6.41
CA ALA A 84 47.16 -39.00 6.06
C ALA A 84 47.89 -39.97 7.00
N ASP A 85 47.14 -40.64 7.87
CA ASP A 85 47.32 -42.06 8.10
C ASP A 85 46.11 -42.78 7.49
N ASP A 86 46.42 -43.85 6.77
CA ASP A 86 45.63 -44.57 5.76
C ASP A 86 44.23 -44.99 6.22
N SER A 87 43.16 -44.38 5.68
CA SER A 87 41.83 -45.02 5.50
C SER A 87 40.83 -44.10 4.79
N SER A 88 40.52 -44.44 3.54
CA SER A 88 39.51 -43.78 2.72
C SER A 88 38.09 -44.04 3.23
N VAL A 89 37.29 -43.00 3.41
CA VAL A 89 35.83 -43.09 3.31
C VAL A 89 35.32 -41.93 2.48
N ALA A 90 34.94 -42.24 1.24
CA ALA A 90 34.23 -41.33 0.35
C ALA A 90 32.80 -41.14 0.89
N VAL A 91 32.52 -39.98 1.48
CA VAL A 91 31.16 -39.58 1.86
C VAL A 91 30.48 -38.96 0.64
N THR A 92 29.74 -39.78 -0.11
CA THR A 92 28.80 -39.29 -1.13
C THR A 92 27.59 -38.65 -0.44
N SER A 93 27.49 -37.32 -0.43
CA SER A 93 26.33 -36.60 0.09
C SER A 93 25.17 -36.65 -0.90
N GLN A 94 24.23 -37.57 -0.70
CA GLN A 94 22.95 -37.61 -1.43
C GLN A 94 21.96 -36.61 -0.79
N PRO A 95 21.29 -35.74 -1.56
CA PRO A 95 20.30 -34.82 -1.00
C PRO A 95 19.00 -35.55 -0.64
N PRO A 96 18.34 -35.24 0.50
CA PRO A 96 17.03 -35.80 0.84
C PRO A 96 15.96 -35.20 -0.07
N THR A 97 15.28 -36.04 -0.84
CA THR A 97 14.04 -35.65 -1.53
C THR A 97 12.89 -35.58 -0.51
N PRO A 98 12.17 -34.45 -0.37
CA PRO A 98 10.97 -34.41 0.45
C PRO A 98 9.81 -35.13 -0.25
N SER A 99 9.24 -36.13 0.41
CA SER A 99 7.94 -36.71 0.05
C SER A 99 6.83 -35.85 0.65
N THR A 100 6.07 -35.13 -0.17
CA THR A 100 4.64 -34.79 -0.02
C THR A 100 4.14 -34.22 -1.33
#